data_AF-A0A7C0YWY8-F1
#
_entry.id   AF-A0A7C0YWY8-F1
#
_cell.length_a   1.000
_cell.length_b   1.000
_cell.length_c   1.000
_cell.angle_alpha   90.00
_cell.angle_beta   90.00
_cell.angle_gamma   90.00
#
_symmetry.space_group_name_H-M   'P 1'
#
loop_
_entity.id
_entity.type
_entity.pdbx_description
1 polymer ?
#
loop_
_entity_poly.entity_id
_entity_poly.type
_entity_poly.pdbx_seq_one_letter_code
_entity_poly.pdbx_strand_id
1 'polypeptide(L)'
;MEKEPKRLKFIFHRILKGRLNYFPYFLESAGDSALVRLISRRFFRAQIPESTQKRLAELCQQGKIIWAVKNRSRLDFIFLHYLFSRLGLKSPKISANLPVWIFFSLKRLIRCIFAYLVCKLNKINYDQLLWEKIKQEVEKGSGMLTYLVNPPSVPVRYLHPEKDPFYNLLLWQEDSEEDYIIVPLVIVFKKAPEKEKKTIIDILFGPPDQPGALRKIYNYLTLSESALVEVADPVNLRQFLSRKDQKGLSRQALAHRLRDHLLGHLEREKKIIVGPRLKPRSQILEEVLQDPFLERRLKKIAESEGRDLMDIKREATLYLDEMAANYNQRMIQLLDLILTWVWKNLYDGIEVDETSFMKIRQIAKKHPIIYVPSHKSHIDYLILSYVLYHKNFFPPHIVAGINLNIFPIGPVFRGAGAFFMRRKFRGNRVYSTVFS
;
A
#
# COMPACT_ATOMS: atom_id res chain seq x y z
N MET A 1 -0.17 2.52 -42.64
CA MET A 1 -1.54 2.46 -43.19
C MET A 1 -2.13 1.09 -42.86
N GLU A 2 -3.19 1.02 -42.04
CA GLU A 2 -3.89 -0.25 -41.77
C GLU A 2 -4.47 -0.78 -43.09
N LYS A 3 -4.14 -2.03 -43.47
CA LYS A 3 -4.73 -2.68 -44.65
C LYS A 3 -6.24 -2.83 -44.43
N GLU A 4 -7.03 -2.42 -45.41
CA GLU A 4 -8.49 -2.53 -45.36
C GLU A 4 -8.91 -4.01 -45.14
N PRO A 5 -9.79 -4.30 -44.16
CA PRO A 5 -10.21 -5.67 -43.88
C PRO A 5 -11.05 -6.24 -45.05
N LYS A 6 -10.84 -7.52 -45.37
CA LYS A 6 -11.60 -8.22 -46.43
C LYS A 6 -13.03 -8.51 -46.00
N ARG A 7 -13.24 -8.86 -44.73
CA ARG A 7 -14.55 -9.19 -44.12
C ARG A 7 -15.04 -8.04 -43.24
N LEU A 8 -16.36 -7.85 -43.18
CA LEU A 8 -17.04 -6.81 -42.40
C LEU A 8 -16.66 -5.36 -42.80
N LYS A 9 -16.44 -5.11 -44.10
CA LYS A 9 -16.11 -3.77 -44.64
C LYS A 9 -17.12 -2.69 -44.23
N PHE A 10 -18.41 -3.01 -44.23
CA PHE A 10 -19.46 -2.08 -43.81
C PHE A 10 -19.25 -1.60 -42.36
N ILE A 11 -18.95 -2.52 -41.45
CA ILE A 11 -18.70 -2.22 -40.03
C ILE A 11 -17.41 -1.38 -39.89
N PHE A 12 -16.36 -1.74 -40.62
CA PHE A 12 -15.10 -1.00 -40.62
C PHE A 12 -15.29 0.47 -41.02
N HIS A 13 -16.03 0.74 -42.10
CA HIS A 13 -16.26 2.11 -42.57
C HIS A 13 -17.30 2.86 -41.73
N ARG A 14 -18.47 2.26 -41.47
CA ARG A 14 -19.60 2.96 -40.83
C ARG A 14 -19.48 3.06 -39.31
N ILE A 15 -19.08 1.97 -38.65
CA ILE A 15 -19.06 1.89 -37.18
C ILE A 15 -17.69 2.29 -36.62
N LEU A 16 -16.62 1.77 -37.23
CA LEU A 16 -15.25 1.99 -36.79
C LEU A 16 -14.59 3.21 -37.45
N LYS A 17 -15.25 3.85 -38.43
CA LYS A 17 -14.74 5.05 -39.12
C LYS A 17 -13.35 4.84 -39.73
N GLY A 18 -13.09 3.65 -40.27
CA GLY A 18 -11.85 3.33 -40.97
C GLY A 18 -10.62 3.13 -40.07
N ARG A 19 -10.79 2.79 -38.79
CA ARG A 19 -9.69 2.55 -37.84
C ARG A 19 -9.96 1.31 -36.99
N LEU A 20 -8.93 0.52 -36.68
CA LEU A 20 -9.07 -0.67 -35.81
C LEU A 20 -8.59 -0.44 -34.36
N ASN A 21 -8.10 0.76 -34.06
CA ASN A 21 -7.49 1.10 -32.77
C ASN A 21 -8.47 1.34 -31.60
N TYR A 22 -9.62 0.65 -31.59
CA TYR A 22 -10.57 0.68 -30.47
C TYR A 22 -10.26 -0.45 -29.50
N PHE A 23 -9.72 -0.06 -28.35
CA PHE A 23 -9.27 -0.98 -27.31
C PHE A 23 -9.98 -0.71 -25.97
N PRO A 24 -10.34 -1.76 -25.22
CA PRO A 24 -11.04 -1.61 -23.94
C PRO A 24 -10.11 -1.18 -22.79
N TYR A 25 -8.88 -0.73 -23.06
CA TYR A 25 -7.84 -0.46 -22.06
C TYR A 25 -7.52 1.03 -21.89
N PHE A 26 -8.09 1.90 -22.73
CA PHE A 26 -7.80 3.34 -22.75
C PHE A 26 -8.99 4.13 -22.20
N LEU A 27 -8.73 5.08 -21.33
CA LEU A 27 -9.70 6.07 -20.88
C LEU A 27 -9.34 7.42 -21.49
N GLU A 28 -10.09 7.85 -22.51
CA GLU A 28 -9.77 9.06 -23.29
C GLU A 28 -10.30 10.34 -22.66
N SER A 29 -11.43 10.28 -21.92
CA SER A 29 -12.00 11.45 -21.23
C SER A 29 -12.76 11.05 -19.96
N ALA A 30 -12.72 11.93 -18.96
CA ALA A 30 -13.43 11.77 -17.68
C ALA A 30 -14.97 11.91 -17.80
N GLY A 31 -15.51 12.08 -19.02
CA GLY A 31 -16.92 12.36 -19.28
C GLY A 31 -17.72 11.21 -19.91
N ASP A 32 -17.09 10.08 -20.25
CA ASP A 32 -17.68 9.09 -21.17
C ASP A 32 -18.91 8.33 -20.60
N SER A 33 -19.15 8.32 -19.29
CA SER A 33 -20.33 7.68 -18.71
C SER A 33 -20.88 8.41 -17.47
N ALA A 34 -22.19 8.32 -17.26
CA ALA A 34 -22.86 8.81 -16.06
C ALA A 34 -22.30 8.17 -14.78
N LEU A 35 -21.90 6.88 -14.87
CA LEU A 35 -21.27 6.13 -13.80
C LEU A 35 -19.95 6.78 -13.34
N VAL A 36 -19.07 7.13 -14.28
CA VAL A 36 -17.80 7.79 -13.96
C VAL A 36 -18.04 9.13 -13.28
N ARG A 37 -18.98 9.94 -13.79
CA ARG A 37 -19.34 11.24 -13.18
C ARG A 37 -19.88 11.10 -11.76
N LEU A 38 -20.66 10.06 -11.48
CA LEU A 38 -21.21 9.80 -10.15
C LEU A 38 -20.12 9.35 -9.17
N ILE A 39 -19.24 8.46 -9.62
CA ILE A 39 -18.14 7.92 -8.79
C ILE A 39 -17.08 9.00 -8.53
N SER A 40 -16.72 9.80 -9.53
CA SER A 40 -15.66 10.81 -9.41
C SER A 40 -15.97 11.91 -8.40
N ARG A 41 -17.25 12.28 -8.23
CA ARG A 41 -17.70 13.22 -7.19
C ARG A 41 -17.28 12.80 -5.79
N ARG A 42 -17.28 11.50 -5.47
CA ARG A 42 -16.82 10.99 -4.17
C ARG A 42 -15.30 11.06 -4.01
N PHE A 43 -14.56 10.85 -5.09
CA PHE A 43 -13.09 10.91 -5.05
C PHE A 43 -12.55 12.33 -4.86
N PHE A 44 -13.39 13.36 -5.02
CA PHE A 44 -13.00 14.75 -4.89
C PHE A 44 -12.47 15.13 -3.50
N ARG A 45 -12.69 14.32 -2.46
CA ARG A 45 -12.21 14.61 -1.11
C ARG A 45 -10.90 13.91 -0.74
N ALA A 46 -10.42 12.96 -1.54
CA ALA A 46 -9.13 12.32 -1.29
C ALA A 46 -8.00 13.35 -1.37
N GLN A 47 -7.13 13.39 -0.36
CA GLN A 47 -6.01 14.34 -0.29
C GLN A 47 -4.67 13.61 -0.43
N ILE A 48 -3.76 14.22 -1.18
CA ILE A 48 -2.36 13.80 -1.25
C ILE A 48 -1.53 14.87 -0.54
N PRO A 49 -0.64 14.53 0.41
CA PRO A 49 0.25 15.50 1.05
C PRO A 49 1.04 16.32 0.02
N GLU A 50 1.25 17.61 0.26
CA GLU A 50 1.94 18.51 -0.67
C GLU A 50 3.35 18.02 -1.02
N SER A 51 4.07 17.46 -0.05
CA SER A 51 5.38 16.84 -0.26
C SER A 51 5.34 15.68 -1.26
N THR A 52 4.30 14.86 -1.19
CA THR A 52 4.07 13.76 -2.15
C THR A 52 3.69 14.30 -3.53
N GLN A 53 2.93 15.39 -3.61
CA GLN A 53 2.61 16.04 -4.89
C GLN A 53 3.86 16.60 -5.58
N LYS A 54 4.73 17.30 -4.84
CA LYS A 54 6.01 17.81 -5.34
C LYS A 54 6.88 16.67 -5.88
N ARG A 55 7.03 15.60 -5.10
CA ARG A 55 7.76 14.38 -5.52
C ARG A 55 7.17 13.76 -6.79
N LEU A 56 5.83 13.67 -6.90
CA LEU A 56 5.16 13.16 -8.10
C LEU A 56 5.44 14.05 -9.32
N ALA A 57 5.40 15.37 -9.15
CA ALA A 57 5.68 16.34 -10.21
C ALA A 57 7.14 16.24 -10.69
N GLU A 58 8.11 16.15 -9.77
CA GLU A 58 9.53 15.94 -10.07
C GLU A 58 9.74 14.64 -10.86
N LEU A 59 9.15 13.53 -10.41
CA LEU A 59 9.24 12.26 -11.14
C LEU A 59 8.65 12.35 -12.54
N CYS A 60 7.55 13.09 -12.72
CA CYS A 60 6.95 13.31 -14.03
C CYS A 60 7.86 14.06 -15.02
N GLN A 61 8.88 14.78 -14.54
CA GLN A 61 9.85 15.49 -15.38
C GLN A 61 11.05 14.60 -15.77
N GLN A 62 11.32 13.53 -15.03
CA GLN A 62 12.53 12.69 -15.21
C GLN A 62 12.42 11.66 -16.35
N GLY A 63 11.22 11.37 -16.86
CA GLY A 63 11.04 10.38 -17.93
C GLY A 63 9.59 10.01 -18.23
N LYS A 64 9.41 8.89 -18.95
CA LYS A 64 8.08 8.33 -19.24
C LYS A 64 7.56 7.59 -18.02
N ILE A 65 6.43 8.02 -17.47
CA ILE A 65 5.90 7.51 -16.20
C ILE A 65 5.01 6.29 -16.40
N ILE A 66 5.36 5.22 -15.70
CA ILE A 66 4.54 4.02 -15.55
C ILE A 66 4.11 3.91 -14.09
N TRP A 67 2.83 4.01 -13.82
CA TRP A 67 2.27 3.80 -12.49
C TRP A 67 2.17 2.30 -12.20
N ALA A 68 2.47 1.88 -10.97
CA ALA A 68 2.31 0.48 -10.55
C ALA A 68 1.55 0.39 -9.23
N VAL A 69 0.56 -0.51 -9.16
CA VAL A 69 -0.15 -0.82 -7.92
C VAL A 69 -0.09 -2.32 -7.64
N LYS A 70 -0.24 -2.70 -6.36
CA LYS A 70 -0.14 -4.11 -5.94
C LYS A 70 -1.20 -4.97 -6.63
N ASN A 71 -2.48 -4.65 -6.47
CA ASN A 71 -3.58 -5.51 -6.91
C ASN A 71 -4.34 -4.93 -8.11
N ARG A 72 -4.81 -5.80 -9.01
CA ARG A 72 -5.66 -5.42 -10.14
C ARG A 72 -7.02 -4.87 -9.68
N SER A 73 -7.31 -3.62 -10.02
CA SER A 73 -8.58 -2.97 -9.66
C SER A 73 -8.96 -1.86 -10.64
N ARG A 74 -10.18 -1.94 -11.19
CA ARG A 74 -10.75 -0.90 -12.07
C ARG A 74 -11.03 0.37 -11.29
N LEU A 75 -11.44 0.22 -10.03
CA LEU A 75 -11.70 1.34 -9.13
C LEU A 75 -10.41 2.09 -8.78
N ASP A 76 -9.30 1.37 -8.56
CA ASP A 76 -8.00 1.99 -8.32
C ASP A 76 -7.55 2.78 -9.55
N PHE A 77 -7.76 2.23 -10.74
CA PHE A 77 -7.46 2.92 -11.99
C PHE A 77 -8.23 4.23 -12.13
N ILE A 78 -9.57 4.20 -12.02
CA ILE A 78 -10.38 5.41 -12.20
C ILE A 78 -10.15 6.43 -11.06
N PHE A 79 -9.90 5.94 -9.85
CA PHE A 79 -9.54 6.77 -8.70
C PHE A 79 -8.24 7.54 -8.94
N LEU A 80 -7.17 6.84 -9.31
CA LEU A 80 -5.88 7.47 -9.60
C LEU A 80 -5.96 8.38 -10.83
N HIS A 81 -6.69 7.97 -11.87
CA HIS A 81 -6.92 8.81 -13.04
C HIS A 81 -7.54 10.15 -12.66
N TYR A 82 -8.62 10.13 -11.87
CA TYR A 82 -9.32 11.35 -11.45
C TYR A 82 -8.48 12.18 -10.48
N LEU A 83 -7.89 11.53 -9.46
CA LEU A 83 -7.09 12.17 -8.44
C LEU A 83 -5.90 12.92 -9.05
N PHE A 84 -5.16 12.29 -9.97
CA PHE A 84 -4.01 12.91 -10.60
C PHE A 84 -4.42 14.00 -11.59
N SER A 85 -5.50 13.79 -12.34
CA SER A 85 -6.02 14.82 -13.27
C SER A 85 -6.45 16.08 -12.51
N ARG A 86 -7.08 15.94 -11.34
CA ARG A 86 -7.47 17.07 -10.48
C ARG A 86 -6.26 17.84 -9.94
N LEU A 87 -5.15 17.14 -9.68
CA LEU A 87 -3.91 17.73 -9.17
C LEU A 87 -2.99 18.26 -10.28
N GLY A 88 -3.41 18.22 -11.55
CA GLY A 88 -2.56 18.62 -12.68
C GLY A 88 -1.37 17.70 -12.94
N LEU A 89 -1.36 16.49 -12.37
CA LEU A 89 -0.31 15.49 -12.54
C LEU A 89 -0.58 14.60 -13.78
N LYS A 90 0.45 13.94 -14.30
CA LYS A 90 0.33 12.99 -15.43
C LYS A 90 -0.54 11.79 -15.03
N SER A 91 -1.84 11.86 -15.32
CA SER A 91 -2.80 10.83 -14.91
C SER A 91 -2.69 9.54 -15.74
N PRO A 92 -2.94 8.36 -15.13
CA PRO A 92 -3.02 7.11 -15.89
C PRO A 92 -4.24 7.15 -16.82
N LYS A 93 -4.01 7.10 -18.13
CA LYS A 93 -5.05 6.94 -19.16
C LYS A 93 -5.14 5.51 -19.68
N ILE A 94 -4.09 4.73 -19.48
CA ILE A 94 -3.99 3.36 -19.99
C ILE A 94 -3.99 2.40 -18.80
N SER A 95 -4.80 1.34 -18.87
CA SER A 95 -4.84 0.27 -17.88
C SER A 95 -4.27 -1.01 -18.50
N ALA A 96 -3.05 -1.39 -18.11
CA ALA A 96 -2.36 -2.53 -18.70
C ALA A 96 -3.03 -3.85 -18.30
N ASN A 97 -3.44 -4.67 -19.27
CA ASN A 97 -4.09 -5.98 -19.06
C ASN A 97 -5.35 -5.98 -18.17
N LEU A 98 -5.95 -4.82 -17.94
CA LEU A 98 -7.24 -4.71 -17.27
C LEU A 98 -8.20 -3.90 -18.16
N PRO A 99 -9.18 -4.56 -18.82
CA PRO A 99 -10.17 -3.84 -19.60
C PRO A 99 -11.01 -2.93 -18.69
N VAL A 100 -11.14 -1.66 -19.04
CA VAL A 100 -11.89 -0.61 -18.32
C VAL A 100 -13.24 -0.26 -18.98
N TRP A 101 -13.73 -1.15 -19.85
CA TRP A 101 -14.95 -0.98 -20.63
C TRP A 101 -16.22 -0.63 -19.83
N ILE A 102 -16.28 -0.98 -18.53
CA ILE A 102 -17.39 -0.65 -17.63
C ILE A 102 -17.59 0.87 -17.52
N PHE A 103 -16.54 1.66 -17.76
CA PHE A 103 -16.57 3.12 -17.68
C PHE A 103 -16.90 3.80 -19.01
N PHE A 104 -17.06 3.04 -20.10
CA PHE A 104 -17.27 3.58 -21.44
C PHE A 104 -18.74 3.91 -21.70
N SER A 105 -18.98 4.82 -22.65
CA SER A 105 -20.28 4.92 -23.29
C SER A 105 -20.60 3.67 -24.10
N LEU A 106 -21.90 3.35 -24.24
CA LEU A 106 -22.36 2.20 -25.03
C LEU A 106 -21.81 2.23 -26.47
N LYS A 107 -21.77 3.42 -27.09
CA LYS A 107 -21.21 3.62 -28.43
C LYS A 107 -19.74 3.19 -28.54
N ARG A 108 -18.93 3.49 -27.53
CA ARG A 108 -17.51 3.12 -27.49
C ARG A 108 -17.33 1.64 -27.22
N LEU A 109 -18.13 1.07 -26.33
CA LEU A 109 -18.15 -0.37 -26.08
C LEU A 109 -18.45 -1.16 -27.37
N ILE A 110 -19.48 -0.74 -28.10
CA ILE A 110 -19.86 -1.33 -29.39
C ILE A 110 -18.68 -1.29 -30.38
N ARG A 111 -17.96 -0.16 -30.47
CA ARG A 111 -16.78 -0.05 -31.33
C ARG A 111 -15.65 -0.99 -30.93
N CYS A 112 -15.39 -1.18 -29.63
CA CYS A 112 -14.37 -2.12 -29.16
C CYS A 112 -14.74 -3.56 -29.54
N ILE A 113 -16.01 -3.95 -29.37
CA ILE A 113 -16.51 -5.28 -29.74
C ILE A 113 -16.34 -5.51 -31.25
N PHE A 114 -16.76 -4.54 -32.07
CA PHE A 114 -16.65 -4.65 -33.52
C PHE A 114 -15.20 -4.61 -34.01
N ALA A 115 -14.32 -3.80 -33.42
CA ALA A 115 -12.90 -3.80 -33.77
C ALA A 115 -12.25 -5.15 -33.50
N TYR A 116 -12.53 -5.76 -32.33
CA TYR A 116 -12.08 -7.11 -32.01
C TYR A 116 -12.63 -8.15 -33.02
N LEU A 117 -13.93 -8.09 -33.34
CA LEU A 117 -14.56 -9.00 -34.29
C LEU A 117 -13.98 -8.88 -35.70
N VAL A 118 -13.78 -7.65 -36.20
CA VAL A 118 -13.16 -7.39 -37.50
C VAL A 118 -11.74 -7.94 -37.53
N CYS A 119 -10.94 -7.71 -36.47
CA CYS A 119 -9.58 -8.25 -36.41
C CYS A 119 -9.58 -9.79 -36.41
N LYS A 120 -10.43 -10.41 -35.58
CA LYS A 120 -10.54 -11.87 -35.45
C LYS A 120 -10.93 -12.53 -36.78
N LEU A 121 -11.93 -12.00 -37.48
CA LEU A 121 -12.39 -12.58 -38.75
C LEU A 121 -11.42 -12.38 -39.92
N ASN A 122 -10.56 -11.36 -39.84
CA ASN A 122 -9.56 -11.06 -40.85
C ASN A 122 -8.15 -11.59 -40.49
N LYS A 123 -8.01 -12.37 -39.41
CA LYS A 123 -6.72 -12.88 -38.90
C LYS A 123 -5.69 -11.78 -38.63
N ILE A 124 -6.15 -10.59 -38.24
CA ILE A 124 -5.29 -9.48 -37.85
C ILE A 124 -4.91 -9.66 -36.37
N ASN A 125 -3.63 -9.50 -36.04
CA ASN A 125 -3.14 -9.63 -34.67
C ASN A 125 -3.56 -8.43 -33.81
N TYR A 126 -4.68 -8.59 -33.10
CA TYR A 126 -5.25 -7.54 -32.24
C TYR A 126 -4.34 -7.17 -31.07
N ASP A 127 -3.63 -8.14 -30.49
CA ASP A 127 -2.75 -7.92 -29.34
C ASP A 127 -1.50 -7.12 -29.74
N GLN A 128 -0.95 -7.39 -30.92
CA GLN A 128 0.15 -6.59 -31.47
C GLN A 128 -0.27 -5.12 -31.69
N LEU A 129 -1.41 -4.89 -32.35
CA LEU A 129 -1.95 -3.54 -32.57
C LEU A 129 -2.21 -2.81 -31.24
N LEU A 130 -2.67 -3.54 -30.22
CA LEU A 130 -2.88 -3.01 -28.88
C LEU A 130 -1.56 -2.53 -28.27
N TRP A 131 -0.52 -3.36 -28.26
CA TRP A 131 0.75 -3.01 -27.65
C TRP A 131 1.48 -1.89 -28.40
N GLU A 132 1.42 -1.87 -29.73
CA GLU A 132 1.93 -0.75 -30.54
C GLU A 132 1.21 0.56 -30.17
N LYS A 133 -0.12 0.52 -30.02
CA LYS A 133 -0.90 1.69 -29.62
C LYS A 133 -0.56 2.14 -28.18
N ILE A 134 -0.38 1.21 -27.25
CA ILE A 134 0.03 1.53 -25.87
C ILE A 134 1.41 2.20 -25.88
N LYS A 135 2.40 1.62 -26.58
CA LYS A 135 3.76 2.18 -26.70
C LYS A 135 3.71 3.62 -27.19
N GLN A 136 3.01 3.88 -28.30
CA GLN A 136 2.84 5.23 -28.85
C GLN A 136 2.22 6.23 -27.87
N GLU A 137 1.19 5.83 -27.12
CA GLU A 137 0.53 6.75 -26.18
C GLU A 137 1.40 7.02 -24.94
N VAL A 138 2.17 6.04 -24.47
CA VAL A 138 3.17 6.23 -23.40
C VAL A 138 4.30 7.14 -23.87
N GLU A 139 4.77 6.97 -25.11
CA GLU A 139 5.81 7.83 -25.70
C GLU A 139 5.36 9.29 -25.85
N LYS A 140 4.08 9.52 -26.17
CA LYS A 140 3.44 10.85 -26.13
C LYS A 140 3.30 11.43 -24.71
N GLY A 141 3.66 10.68 -23.67
CA GLY A 141 3.62 11.11 -22.27
C GLY A 141 2.34 10.73 -21.53
N SER A 142 1.46 9.89 -22.08
CA SER A 142 0.30 9.38 -21.35
C SER A 142 0.74 8.39 -20.26
N GLY A 143 0.21 8.56 -19.05
CA GLY A 143 0.47 7.60 -17.97
C GLY A 143 -0.18 6.24 -18.23
N MET A 144 0.55 5.17 -17.97
CA MET A 144 0.03 3.79 -17.94
C MET A 144 0.02 3.26 -16.51
N LEU A 145 -1.08 2.60 -16.10
CA LEU A 145 -1.16 1.88 -14.84
C LEU A 145 -0.96 0.38 -15.06
N THR A 146 -0.03 -0.19 -14.31
CA THR A 146 0.31 -1.62 -14.29
C THR A 146 -0.02 -2.24 -12.94
N TYR A 147 -0.17 -3.57 -12.93
CA TYR A 147 -0.58 -4.35 -11.76
C TYR A 147 0.47 -5.42 -11.46
N LEU A 148 1.02 -5.40 -10.26
CA LEU A 148 2.10 -6.32 -9.87
C LEU A 148 1.56 -7.74 -9.58
N VAL A 149 0.44 -7.81 -8.85
CA VAL A 149 -0.29 -9.05 -8.54
C VAL A 149 -1.56 -9.11 -9.39
N ASN A 150 -1.56 -10.07 -10.32
CA ASN A 150 -2.67 -10.34 -11.22
C ASN A 150 -2.77 -11.85 -11.46
N PRO A 151 -3.36 -12.62 -10.53
CA PRO A 151 -3.37 -14.09 -10.58
C PRO A 151 -3.90 -14.66 -11.92
N PRO A 152 -4.98 -14.12 -12.52
CA PRO A 152 -5.45 -14.60 -13.83
C PRO A 152 -4.43 -14.45 -14.98
N SER A 153 -3.48 -13.53 -14.85
CA SER A 153 -2.43 -13.34 -15.87
C SER A 153 -1.22 -14.25 -15.70
N VAL A 154 -1.11 -15.01 -14.59
CA VAL A 154 0.07 -15.83 -14.30
C VAL A 154 0.28 -16.93 -15.35
N PRO A 155 -0.72 -17.76 -15.70
CA PRO A 155 -0.51 -18.78 -16.73
C PRO A 155 -0.29 -18.14 -18.10
N VAL A 156 -1.04 -17.06 -18.39
CA VAL A 156 -0.96 -16.36 -19.67
C VAL A 156 0.43 -15.78 -19.90
N ARG A 157 1.03 -15.08 -18.93
CA ARG A 157 2.37 -14.48 -19.11
C ARG A 157 3.50 -15.51 -19.12
N TYR A 158 3.29 -16.68 -18.52
CA TYR A 158 4.24 -17.78 -18.61
C TYR A 158 4.28 -18.38 -20.02
N LEU A 159 3.10 -18.60 -20.62
CA LEU A 159 2.97 -19.15 -21.97
C LEU A 159 3.18 -18.12 -23.08
N HIS A 160 2.77 -16.87 -22.82
CA HIS A 160 2.72 -15.74 -23.76
C HIS A 160 3.34 -14.49 -23.13
N PRO A 161 4.69 -14.40 -23.05
CA PRO A 161 5.42 -13.29 -22.44
C PRO A 161 5.15 -11.95 -23.10
N GLU A 162 4.87 -11.96 -24.40
CA GLU A 162 4.51 -10.77 -25.18
C GLU A 162 3.21 -10.11 -24.67
N LYS A 163 2.40 -10.82 -23.89
CA LYS A 163 1.20 -10.27 -23.24
C LYS A 163 1.48 -9.62 -21.89
N ASP A 164 2.71 -9.66 -21.41
CA ASP A 164 3.09 -9.15 -20.10
C ASP A 164 3.52 -7.68 -20.19
N PRO A 165 2.93 -6.75 -19.43
CA PRO A 165 3.29 -5.34 -19.50
C PRO A 165 4.74 -5.10 -19.10
N PHE A 166 5.26 -5.85 -18.14
CA PHE A 166 6.64 -5.67 -17.69
C PHE A 166 7.64 -6.22 -18.71
N TYR A 167 7.30 -7.31 -19.39
CA TYR A 167 8.11 -7.81 -20.50
C TYR A 167 8.21 -6.78 -21.63
N ASN A 168 7.08 -6.20 -22.03
CA ASN A 168 7.05 -5.15 -23.06
C ASN A 168 7.80 -3.88 -22.63
N LEU A 169 7.69 -3.47 -21.37
CA LEU A 169 8.44 -2.31 -20.86
C LEU A 169 9.96 -2.50 -20.93
N LEU A 170 10.46 -3.72 -20.70
CA LEU A 170 11.89 -4.02 -20.87
C LEU A 170 12.30 -3.88 -22.33
N LEU A 171 11.51 -4.42 -23.27
CA LEU A 171 11.75 -4.25 -24.72
C LEU A 171 11.74 -2.77 -25.12
N TRP A 172 10.77 -1.99 -24.65
CA TRP A 172 10.68 -0.57 -25.01
C TRP A 172 11.85 0.24 -24.45
N GLN A 173 12.36 -0.11 -23.27
CA GLN A 173 13.52 0.56 -22.70
C GLN A 173 14.81 0.24 -23.48
N GLU A 174 14.95 -0.99 -24.00
CA GLU A 174 16.09 -1.38 -24.85
C GLU A 174 16.09 -0.61 -26.18
N ASP A 175 14.91 -0.33 -26.74
CA ASP A 175 14.74 0.39 -28.01
C ASP A 175 14.72 1.93 -27.89
N SER A 176 14.67 2.48 -26.66
CA SER A 176 14.42 3.90 -26.42
C SER A 176 15.59 4.59 -25.73
N GLU A 177 15.90 5.80 -26.21
CA GLU A 177 16.85 6.73 -25.58
C GLU A 177 16.26 7.44 -24.35
N GLU A 178 14.94 7.48 -24.20
CA GLU A 178 14.29 8.02 -23.01
C GLU A 178 14.18 6.97 -21.88
N ASP A 179 14.18 7.44 -20.64
CA ASP A 179 14.02 6.58 -19.48
C ASP A 179 12.54 6.32 -19.16
N TYR A 180 12.19 5.06 -18.97
CA TYR A 180 10.93 4.64 -18.39
C TYR A 180 11.09 4.51 -16.87
N ILE A 181 10.23 5.22 -16.13
CA ILE A 181 10.26 5.25 -14.67
C ILE A 181 8.99 4.60 -14.14
N ILE A 182 9.15 3.48 -13.44
CA ILE A 182 8.04 2.81 -12.75
C ILE A 182 7.89 3.40 -11.36
N VAL A 183 6.73 3.99 -11.08
CA VAL A 183 6.39 4.62 -9.81
C VAL A 183 5.36 3.77 -9.06
N PRO A 184 5.77 3.01 -8.03
CA PRO A 184 4.85 2.21 -7.24
C PRO A 184 4.02 3.08 -6.30
N LEU A 185 2.70 2.90 -6.34
CA LEU A 185 1.72 3.64 -5.55
C LEU A 185 1.07 2.74 -4.50
N VAL A 186 1.10 3.20 -3.26
CA VAL A 186 0.39 2.58 -2.13
C VAL A 186 -0.90 3.36 -1.89
N ILE A 187 -2.04 2.67 -1.95
CA ILE A 187 -3.37 3.24 -1.63
C ILE A 187 -3.81 2.68 -0.27
N VAL A 188 -3.95 3.56 0.72
CA VAL A 188 -4.36 3.21 2.09
C VAL A 188 -5.68 3.89 2.43
N PHE A 189 -6.72 3.09 2.71
CA PHE A 189 -8.02 3.60 3.16
C PHE A 189 -8.11 3.76 4.69
N LYS A 190 -7.27 3.02 5.43
CA LYS A 190 -7.20 3.04 6.89
C LYS A 190 -5.74 2.93 7.32
N LYS A 191 -5.27 3.89 8.12
CA LYS A 191 -3.95 3.84 8.79
C LYS A 191 -3.99 2.88 9.99
N ALA A 192 -4.42 1.65 9.77
CA ALA A 192 -4.63 0.65 10.81
C ALA A 192 -3.82 -0.61 10.50
N PRO A 193 -3.17 -1.23 11.50
CA PRO A 193 -2.45 -2.47 11.30
C PRO A 193 -3.42 -3.60 10.96
N GLU A 194 -2.94 -4.51 10.12
CA GLU A 194 -3.68 -5.73 9.79
C GLU A 194 -3.71 -6.65 11.01
N LYS A 195 -4.87 -7.25 11.28
CA LYS A 195 -5.02 -8.30 12.29
C LYS A 195 -4.68 -9.64 11.68
N GLU A 196 -4.04 -10.51 12.44
CA GLU A 196 -3.66 -11.85 11.99
C GLU A 196 -4.90 -12.76 11.76
N LYS A 197 -5.89 -12.68 12.65
CA LYS A 197 -7.16 -13.41 12.50
C LYS A 197 -8.04 -12.76 11.43
N LYS A 198 -8.39 -13.55 10.41
CA LYS A 198 -9.35 -13.18 9.37
C LYS A 198 -10.77 -13.12 9.96
N THR A 199 -11.48 -12.03 9.68
CA THR A 199 -12.90 -11.89 10.01
C THR A 199 -13.78 -12.59 8.97
N ILE A 200 -15.06 -12.85 9.28
CA ILE A 200 -16.04 -13.40 8.31
C ILE A 200 -16.13 -12.52 7.06
N ILE A 201 -16.01 -11.20 7.24
CA ILE A 201 -15.96 -10.21 6.16
C ILE A 201 -14.69 -10.39 5.29
N ASP A 202 -13.56 -10.81 5.87
CA ASP A 202 -12.32 -11.13 5.13
C ASP A 202 -12.43 -12.44 4.34
N ILE A 203 -13.20 -13.40 4.83
CA ILE A 203 -13.48 -14.65 4.13
C ILE A 203 -14.38 -14.36 2.91
N LEU A 204 -15.46 -13.61 3.10
CA LEU A 204 -16.44 -13.35 2.05
C LEU A 204 -15.96 -12.35 0.99
N PHE A 205 -15.17 -11.34 1.39
CA PHE A 205 -14.77 -10.24 0.50
C PHE A 205 -13.25 -10.14 0.24
N GLY A 206 -12.48 -11.15 0.65
CA GLY A 206 -11.02 -11.20 0.58
C GLY A 206 -10.34 -10.39 1.70
N PRO A 207 -9.08 -10.69 2.06
CA PRO A 207 -8.37 -10.02 3.15
C PRO A 207 -7.97 -8.57 2.80
N PRO A 208 -7.61 -7.70 3.76
CA PRO A 208 -7.29 -6.30 3.51
C PRO A 208 -6.08 -6.06 2.59
N ASP A 209 -5.11 -6.97 2.56
CA ASP A 209 -3.91 -6.94 1.72
C ASP A 209 -4.16 -7.38 0.27
N GLN A 210 -5.21 -8.19 0.05
CA GLN A 210 -5.69 -8.62 -1.26
C GLN A 210 -7.22 -8.51 -1.33
N PRO A 211 -7.76 -7.29 -1.32
CA PRO A 211 -9.21 -7.08 -1.26
C PRO A 211 -9.88 -7.54 -2.55
N GLY A 212 -10.99 -8.26 -2.41
CA GLY A 212 -11.87 -8.60 -3.53
C GLY A 212 -12.61 -7.40 -4.11
N ALA A 213 -13.32 -7.62 -5.22
CA ALA A 213 -14.03 -6.56 -5.94
C ALA A 213 -15.08 -5.85 -5.08
N LEU A 214 -15.89 -6.60 -4.31
CA LEU A 214 -16.93 -6.05 -3.43
C LEU A 214 -16.34 -5.22 -2.29
N ARG A 215 -15.24 -5.67 -1.68
CA ARG A 215 -14.51 -4.90 -0.67
C ARG A 215 -13.96 -3.59 -1.24
N LYS A 216 -13.40 -3.63 -2.45
CA LYS A 216 -12.96 -2.41 -3.14
C LYS A 216 -14.14 -1.45 -3.36
N ILE A 217 -15.29 -1.93 -3.83
CA ILE A 217 -16.51 -1.12 -3.99
C ILE A 217 -16.90 -0.47 -2.65
N TYR A 218 -17.02 -1.26 -1.59
CA TYR A 218 -17.34 -0.76 -0.26
C TYR A 218 -16.34 0.31 0.21
N ASN A 219 -15.04 0.04 0.13
CA ASN A 219 -14.00 0.98 0.54
C ASN A 219 -14.06 2.29 -0.25
N TYR A 220 -14.30 2.24 -1.56
CA TYR A 220 -14.41 3.45 -2.36
C TYR A 220 -15.70 4.24 -2.11
N LEU A 221 -16.81 3.56 -1.81
CA LEU A 221 -18.07 4.24 -1.50
C LEU A 221 -18.07 4.88 -0.10
N THR A 222 -17.33 4.30 0.85
CA THR A 222 -17.41 4.68 2.28
C THR A 222 -16.15 5.36 2.83
N LEU A 223 -14.96 5.06 2.29
CA LEU A 223 -13.66 5.47 2.85
C LEU A 223 -12.77 6.24 1.86
N SER A 224 -13.24 6.49 0.64
CA SER A 224 -12.40 7.14 -0.39
C SER A 224 -11.98 8.56 -0.02
N GLU A 225 -12.79 9.27 0.77
CA GLU A 225 -12.48 10.64 1.23
C GLU A 225 -11.23 10.66 2.12
N SER A 226 -11.03 9.61 2.91
CA SER A 226 -9.85 9.44 3.77
C SER A 226 -8.73 8.63 3.12
N ALA A 227 -8.85 8.30 1.82
CA ALA A 227 -7.86 7.50 1.14
C ALA A 227 -6.55 8.28 0.97
N LEU A 228 -5.47 7.72 1.49
CA LEU A 228 -4.12 8.22 1.33
C LEU A 228 -3.46 7.52 0.14
N VAL A 229 -2.79 8.29 -0.72
CA VAL A 229 -1.93 7.78 -1.79
C VAL A 229 -0.50 8.20 -1.51
N GLU A 230 0.38 7.21 -1.40
CA GLU A 230 1.80 7.39 -1.12
C GLU A 230 2.67 6.75 -2.19
N VAL A 231 3.84 7.36 -2.42
CA VAL A 231 4.78 6.94 -3.45
C VAL A 231 5.91 6.14 -2.80
N ALA A 232 6.00 4.87 -3.17
CA ALA A 232 7.15 4.04 -2.81
C ALA A 232 8.35 4.38 -3.70
N ASP A 233 9.51 3.77 -3.44
CA ASP A 233 10.72 4.12 -4.18
C ASP A 233 10.58 3.77 -5.67
N PRO A 234 10.74 4.75 -6.58
CA PRO A 234 10.59 4.53 -8.01
C PRO A 234 11.75 3.72 -8.57
N VAL A 235 11.53 3.07 -9.71
CA VAL A 235 12.55 2.29 -10.42
C VAL A 235 12.71 2.86 -11.82
N ASN A 236 13.88 3.40 -12.12
CA ASN A 236 14.30 3.71 -13.48
C ASN A 236 14.71 2.40 -14.18
N LEU A 237 14.07 2.08 -15.30
CA LEU A 237 14.25 0.79 -15.97
C LEU A 237 15.65 0.64 -16.58
N ARG A 238 16.22 1.69 -17.16
CA ARG A 238 17.58 1.67 -17.68
C ARG A 238 18.59 1.36 -16.58
N GLN A 239 18.48 2.05 -15.44
CA GLN A 239 19.32 1.78 -14.26
C GLN A 239 19.12 0.35 -13.75
N PHE A 240 17.87 -0.14 -13.69
CA PHE A 240 17.57 -1.51 -13.29
C PHE A 240 18.23 -2.55 -14.22
N LEU A 241 18.17 -2.35 -15.53
CA LEU A 241 18.77 -3.23 -16.54
C LEU A 241 20.30 -3.20 -16.51
N SER A 242 20.91 -2.05 -16.18
CA SER A 242 22.36 -1.89 -16.13
C SER A 242 23.06 -2.63 -14.97
N ARG A 243 22.31 -3.14 -13.98
CA ARG A 243 22.89 -3.80 -12.80
C ARG A 243 23.56 -5.12 -13.16
N LYS A 244 24.72 -5.40 -12.56
CA LYS A 244 25.53 -6.59 -12.86
C LYS A 244 24.80 -7.91 -12.61
N ASP A 245 23.95 -7.97 -11.58
CA ASP A 245 23.18 -9.15 -11.17
C ASP A 245 22.08 -9.55 -12.17
N GLN A 246 21.80 -8.70 -13.16
CA GLN A 246 20.78 -8.90 -14.20
C GLN A 246 21.34 -9.55 -15.46
N LYS A 247 22.66 -9.47 -15.66
CA LYS A 247 23.31 -9.94 -16.89
C LYS A 247 23.09 -11.45 -17.05
N GLY A 248 22.71 -11.87 -18.25
CA GLY A 248 22.48 -13.27 -18.61
C GLY A 248 21.09 -13.83 -18.25
N LEU A 249 20.22 -13.05 -17.61
CA LEU A 249 18.83 -13.47 -17.35
C LEU A 249 17.96 -13.33 -18.61
N SER A 250 16.99 -14.23 -18.75
CA SER A 250 15.96 -14.08 -19.77
C SER A 250 15.08 -12.86 -19.46
N ARG A 251 14.51 -12.24 -20.50
CA ARG A 251 13.59 -11.09 -20.34
C ARG A 251 12.38 -11.41 -19.46
N GLN A 252 11.87 -12.64 -19.53
CA GLN A 252 10.81 -13.11 -18.62
C GLN A 252 11.27 -13.10 -17.16
N ALA A 253 12.48 -13.61 -16.88
CA ALA A 253 13.05 -13.62 -15.53
C ALA A 253 13.31 -12.20 -15.02
N LEU A 254 13.80 -11.30 -15.89
CA LEU A 254 13.96 -9.87 -15.58
C LEU A 254 12.62 -9.22 -15.24
N ALA A 255 11.55 -9.48 -16.02
CA ALA A 255 10.22 -8.94 -15.76
C ALA A 255 9.65 -9.45 -14.42
N HIS A 256 9.89 -10.72 -14.08
CA HIS A 256 9.54 -11.27 -12.77
C HIS A 256 10.30 -10.58 -11.64
N ARG A 257 11.63 -10.50 -11.74
CA ARG A 257 12.48 -9.85 -10.72
C ARG A 257 12.12 -8.38 -10.54
N LEU A 258 11.80 -7.67 -11.62
CA LEU A 258 11.33 -6.29 -11.59
C LEU A 258 10.04 -6.17 -10.76
N ARG A 259 9.05 -7.05 -10.99
CA ARG A 259 7.82 -7.04 -10.18
C ARG A 259 8.10 -7.30 -8.71
N ASP A 260 8.93 -8.28 -8.40
CA ASP A 260 9.24 -8.63 -7.00
C ASP A 260 9.96 -7.48 -6.31
N HIS A 261 10.87 -6.80 -7.01
CA HIS A 261 11.54 -5.61 -6.53
C HIS A 261 10.53 -4.49 -6.21
N LEU A 262 9.62 -4.19 -7.15
CA LEU A 262 8.56 -3.18 -6.97
C LEU A 262 7.57 -3.56 -5.87
N LEU A 263 7.23 -4.84 -5.72
CA LEU A 263 6.38 -5.34 -4.64
C LEU A 263 7.03 -5.12 -3.28
N GLY A 264 8.32 -5.42 -3.15
CA GLY A 264 9.08 -5.11 -1.94
C GLY A 264 9.08 -3.62 -1.59
N HIS A 265 9.11 -2.73 -2.59
CA HIS A 265 9.03 -1.28 -2.38
C HIS A 265 7.66 -0.89 -1.81
N LEU A 266 6.56 -1.39 -2.41
CA LEU A 266 5.20 -1.16 -1.91
C LEU A 266 5.00 -1.71 -0.50
N GLU A 267 5.52 -2.89 -0.20
CA GLU A 267 5.33 -3.53 1.10
C GLU A 267 6.08 -2.81 2.22
N ARG A 268 7.32 -2.36 1.97
CA ARG A 268 8.07 -1.53 2.93
C ARG A 268 7.37 -0.20 3.18
N GLU A 269 6.91 0.47 2.13
CA GLU A 269 6.20 1.74 2.23
C GLU A 269 4.86 1.58 2.97
N LYS A 270 4.08 0.55 2.62
CA LYS A 270 2.84 0.22 3.33
C LYS A 270 3.09 -0.07 4.80
N LYS A 271 4.12 -0.86 5.13
CA LYS A 271 4.48 -1.21 6.51
C LYS A 271 4.79 0.02 7.37
N ILE A 272 5.38 1.07 6.80
CA ILE A 272 5.60 2.35 7.52
C ILE A 272 4.27 2.98 7.92
N ILE A 273 3.28 2.95 7.03
CA ILE A 273 1.99 3.64 7.21
C ILE A 273 1.05 2.88 8.13
N VAL A 274 0.87 1.58 7.88
CA VAL A 274 -0.09 0.75 8.65
C VAL A 274 0.55 -0.01 9.80
N GLY A 275 1.87 -0.13 9.83
CA GLY A 275 2.58 -0.89 10.86
C GLY A 275 2.69 -2.39 10.57
N PRO A 276 3.29 -3.15 11.50
CA PRO A 276 3.35 -4.60 11.41
C PRO A 276 1.96 -5.23 11.59
N ARG A 277 1.83 -6.50 11.21
CA ARG A 277 0.67 -7.31 11.60
C ARG A 277 0.66 -7.47 13.11
N LEU A 278 -0.45 -7.12 13.75
CA LEU A 278 -0.57 -7.22 15.19
C LEU A 278 -1.22 -8.54 15.59
N LYS A 279 -0.56 -9.23 16.53
CA LYS A 279 -1.10 -10.39 17.21
C LYS A 279 -2.13 -9.94 18.26
N PRO A 280 -3.20 -10.72 18.50
CA PRO A 280 -4.08 -10.49 19.64
C PRO A 280 -3.28 -10.54 20.95
N ARG A 281 -3.64 -9.70 21.93
CA ARG A 281 -3.00 -9.68 23.26
C ARG A 281 -2.92 -11.08 23.87
N SER A 282 -4.00 -11.85 23.83
CA SER A 282 -4.03 -13.22 24.38
C SER A 282 -3.01 -14.16 23.74
N GLN A 283 -2.75 -14.02 22.44
CA GLN A 283 -1.79 -14.84 21.73
C GLN A 283 -0.35 -14.44 22.11
N ILE A 284 -0.07 -13.14 22.27
CA ILE A 284 1.22 -12.68 22.79
C ILE A 284 1.46 -13.22 24.20
N LEU A 285 0.43 -13.16 25.07
CA LEU A 285 0.52 -13.70 26.42
C LEU A 285 0.84 -15.21 26.41
N GLU A 286 0.12 -15.97 25.58
CA GLU A 286 0.32 -17.41 25.44
C GLU A 286 1.72 -17.76 24.90
N GLU A 287 2.17 -17.09 23.84
CA GLU A 287 3.49 -17.31 23.25
C GLU A 287 4.62 -17.05 24.25
N VAL A 288 4.53 -15.98 25.05
CA VAL A 288 5.53 -15.66 26.08
C VAL A 288 5.46 -16.66 27.23
N LEU A 289 4.27 -17.05 27.71
CA LEU A 289 4.12 -18.02 28.80
C LEU A 289 4.55 -19.45 28.41
N GLN A 290 4.50 -19.78 27.13
CA GLN A 290 4.99 -21.06 26.58
C GLN A 290 6.47 -21.02 26.19
N ASP A 291 7.16 -19.89 26.35
CA ASP A 291 8.57 -19.78 26.02
C ASP A 291 9.43 -20.73 26.91
N PRO A 292 10.22 -21.64 26.31
CA PRO A 292 11.02 -22.59 27.07
C PRO A 292 12.07 -21.94 27.98
N PHE A 293 12.56 -20.75 27.63
CA PHE A 293 13.53 -20.03 28.45
C PHE A 293 12.84 -19.45 29.70
N LEU A 294 11.67 -18.84 29.55
CA LEU A 294 10.85 -18.39 30.68
C LEU A 294 10.51 -19.57 31.60
N GLU A 295 10.02 -20.69 31.05
CA GLU A 295 9.63 -21.84 31.86
C GLU A 295 10.80 -22.39 32.70
N ARG A 296 11.99 -22.53 32.11
CA ARG A 296 13.20 -22.97 32.81
C ARG A 296 13.59 -22.00 33.94
N ARG A 297 13.46 -20.70 33.70
CA ARG A 297 13.79 -19.69 34.72
C ARG A 297 12.78 -19.70 35.87
N LEU A 298 11.49 -19.83 35.58
CA LEU A 298 10.45 -19.94 36.61
C LEU A 298 10.63 -21.20 37.47
N LYS A 299 10.99 -22.34 36.87
CA LYS A 299 11.34 -23.58 37.61
C LYS A 299 12.51 -23.36 38.57
N LYS A 300 13.61 -22.75 38.10
CA LYS A 300 14.76 -22.43 38.94
C LYS A 300 14.40 -21.47 40.09
N ILE A 301 13.51 -20.50 39.83
CA ILE A 301 13.04 -19.58 40.88
C ILE A 301 12.23 -20.36 41.92
N ALA A 302 11.27 -21.18 41.49
CA ALA A 302 10.44 -22.03 42.35
C ALA A 302 11.29 -22.92 43.26
N GLU A 303 12.27 -23.63 42.70
CA GLU A 303 13.22 -24.48 43.42
C GLU A 303 14.04 -23.67 44.45
N SER A 304 14.58 -22.51 44.04
CA SER A 304 15.44 -21.70 44.92
C SER A 304 14.69 -20.98 46.05
N GLU A 305 13.41 -20.66 45.83
CA GLU A 305 12.56 -19.97 46.81
C GLU A 305 11.71 -20.94 47.64
N GLY A 306 11.75 -22.25 47.33
CA GLY A 306 10.93 -23.27 47.99
C GLY A 306 9.41 -23.06 47.76
N ARG A 307 9.04 -22.44 46.64
CA ARG A 307 7.64 -22.10 46.29
C ARG A 307 7.10 -23.08 45.26
N ASP A 308 5.79 -23.30 45.29
CA ASP A 308 5.13 -24.11 44.27
C ASP A 308 5.23 -23.49 42.88
N LEU A 309 5.52 -24.32 41.86
CA LEU A 309 5.70 -23.86 40.49
C LEU A 309 4.41 -23.25 39.91
N MET A 310 3.24 -23.75 40.30
CA MET A 310 1.96 -23.23 39.83
C MET A 310 1.72 -21.81 40.33
N ASP A 311 2.08 -21.52 41.57
CA ASP A 311 1.96 -20.17 42.14
C ASP A 311 2.91 -19.19 41.43
N ILE A 312 4.15 -19.61 41.14
CA ILE A 312 5.10 -18.81 40.35
C ILE A 312 4.57 -18.54 38.93
N LYS A 313 3.99 -19.56 38.27
CA LYS A 313 3.39 -19.40 36.93
C LYS A 313 2.17 -18.47 36.95
N ARG A 314 1.33 -18.55 37.98
CA ARG A 314 0.18 -17.64 38.18
C ARG A 314 0.66 -16.21 38.39
N GLU A 315 1.69 -16.00 39.21
CA GLU A 315 2.33 -14.71 39.44
C GLU A 315 2.92 -14.14 38.13
N ALA A 316 3.64 -14.96 37.36
CA ALA A 316 4.19 -14.57 36.07
C ALA A 316 3.10 -14.12 35.07
N THR A 317 1.94 -14.80 35.08
CA THR A 317 0.79 -14.46 34.23
C THR A 317 0.21 -13.09 34.60
N LEU A 318 0.09 -12.79 35.90
CA LEU A 318 -0.37 -11.48 36.38
C LEU A 318 0.59 -10.35 36.00
N TYR A 319 1.91 -10.58 36.11
CA TYR A 319 2.90 -9.59 35.68
C TYR A 319 2.89 -9.37 34.17
N LEU A 320 2.73 -10.43 33.39
CA LEU A 320 2.68 -10.29 31.95
C LEU A 320 1.41 -9.54 31.52
N ASP A 321 0.26 -9.79 32.15
CA ASP A 321 -0.96 -9.00 31.90
C ASP A 321 -0.77 -7.54 32.33
N GLU A 322 -0.13 -7.29 33.48
CA GLU A 322 0.22 -5.94 33.93
C GLU A 322 1.06 -5.18 32.90
N MET A 323 2.04 -5.84 32.28
CA MET A 323 2.94 -5.22 31.29
C MET A 323 2.27 -5.00 29.93
N ALA A 324 1.54 -6.00 29.42
CA ALA A 324 1.17 -6.08 28.01
C ALA A 324 0.34 -4.89 27.50
N ALA A 325 0.76 -4.36 26.34
CA ALA A 325 0.00 -3.39 25.57
C ALA A 325 -1.25 -4.04 24.94
N ASN A 326 -2.22 -3.20 24.56
CA ASN A 326 -3.42 -3.64 23.85
C ASN A 326 -3.76 -2.64 22.73
N TYR A 327 -2.87 -2.55 21.73
CA TYR A 327 -2.98 -1.56 20.66
C TYR A 327 -4.37 -1.59 19.99
N ASN A 328 -4.99 -0.42 19.91
CA ASN A 328 -6.31 -0.22 19.33
C ASN A 328 -6.32 1.04 18.47
N GLN A 329 -6.53 0.87 17.16
CA GLN A 329 -6.53 1.99 16.22
C GLN A 329 -7.58 3.05 16.55
N ARG A 330 -8.74 2.68 17.11
CA ARG A 330 -9.76 3.65 17.50
C ARG A 330 -9.28 4.55 18.63
N MET A 331 -8.46 4.01 19.53
CA MET A 331 -7.86 4.79 20.61
C MET A 331 -6.84 5.79 20.07
N ILE A 332 -6.02 5.39 19.08
CA ILE A 332 -5.11 6.32 18.38
C ILE A 332 -5.88 7.47 17.73
N GLN A 333 -7.00 7.18 17.05
CA GLN A 333 -7.84 8.21 16.43
C GLN A 333 -8.51 9.14 17.44
N LEU A 334 -8.92 8.62 18.60
CA LEU A 334 -9.45 9.43 19.69
C LEU A 334 -8.37 10.35 20.26
N LEU A 335 -7.17 9.82 20.50
CA LEU A 335 -6.04 10.61 20.96
C LEU A 335 -5.62 11.65 19.93
N ASP A 336 -5.63 11.33 18.65
CA ASP A 336 -5.37 12.29 17.56
C ASP A 336 -6.28 13.52 17.64
N LEU A 337 -7.59 13.31 17.87
CA LEU A 337 -8.56 14.39 18.04
C LEU A 337 -8.25 15.24 19.28
N ILE A 338 -8.02 14.59 20.43
CA ILE A 338 -7.74 15.27 21.70
C ILE A 338 -6.43 16.04 21.61
N LEU A 339 -5.37 15.41 21.12
CA LEU A 339 -4.05 16.02 20.99
C LEU A 339 -4.05 17.16 19.97
N THR A 340 -4.75 17.03 18.85
CA THR A 340 -4.95 18.16 17.91
C THR A 340 -5.59 19.36 18.60
N TRP A 341 -6.57 19.15 19.47
CA TRP A 341 -7.14 20.24 20.28
C TRP A 341 -6.11 20.81 21.27
N VAL A 342 -5.38 19.96 21.99
CA VAL A 342 -4.34 20.39 22.94
C VAL A 342 -3.31 21.29 22.26
N TRP A 343 -2.75 20.86 21.12
CA TRP A 343 -1.68 21.60 20.44
C TRP A 343 -2.15 22.92 19.83
N LYS A 344 -3.43 23.03 19.46
CA LYS A 344 -4.00 24.28 18.93
C LYS A 344 -4.35 25.30 20.01
N ASN A 345 -4.62 24.86 21.24
CA ASN A 345 -5.15 25.73 22.29
C ASN A 345 -4.17 26.00 23.43
N LEU A 346 -3.21 25.10 23.66
CA LEU A 346 -2.28 25.18 24.80
C LEU A 346 -0.83 25.47 24.38
N TYR A 347 -0.53 25.47 23.09
CA TYR A 347 0.81 25.68 22.54
C TYR A 347 0.76 26.61 21.32
N ASP A 348 1.84 27.35 21.07
CA ASP A 348 1.96 28.25 19.92
C ASP A 348 2.14 27.50 18.58
N GLY A 349 2.50 26.22 18.64
CA GLY A 349 2.65 25.38 17.46
C GLY A 349 3.58 24.18 17.69
N ILE A 350 3.77 23.39 16.63
CA ILE A 350 4.71 22.28 16.59
C ILE A 350 5.62 22.47 15.38
N GLU A 351 6.90 22.62 15.64
CA GLU A 351 7.91 22.67 14.59
C GLU A 351 8.46 21.27 14.31
N VAL A 352 8.45 20.89 13.03
CA VAL A 352 8.90 19.57 12.58
C VAL A 352 9.90 19.76 11.46
N ASP A 353 11.10 19.21 11.62
CA ASP A 353 12.08 19.14 10.53
C ASP A 353 11.69 18.06 9.52
N GLU A 354 11.05 18.49 8.43
CA GLU A 354 10.64 17.63 7.32
C GLU A 354 11.81 16.84 6.72
N THR A 355 13.01 17.44 6.67
CA THR A 355 14.17 16.81 6.03
C THR A 355 14.66 15.62 6.85
N SER A 356 14.64 15.74 8.18
CA SER A 356 14.92 14.63 9.09
C SER A 356 13.86 13.54 9.00
N PHE A 357 12.57 13.88 8.88
CA PHE A 357 11.51 12.88 8.69
C PHE A 357 11.65 12.10 7.37
N MET A 358 12.09 12.73 6.29
CA MET A 358 12.38 12.02 5.03
C MET A 358 13.52 11.01 5.20
N LYS A 359 14.58 11.35 5.95
CA LYS A 359 15.69 10.44 6.27
C LYS A 359 15.19 9.27 7.14
N ILE A 360 14.42 9.56 8.19
CA ILE A 360 13.80 8.56 9.06
C ILE A 360 12.93 7.60 8.23
N ARG A 361 12.15 8.11 7.28
CA ARG A 361 11.31 7.29 6.39
C ARG A 361 12.14 6.30 5.58
N GLN A 362 13.28 6.72 5.05
CA GLN A 362 14.18 5.84 4.29
C GLN A 362 14.82 4.75 5.18
N ILE A 363 15.16 5.09 6.43
CA ILE A 363 15.68 4.12 7.41
C ILE A 363 14.59 3.13 7.83
N ALA A 364 13.37 3.61 8.08
CA ALA A 364 12.22 2.80 8.51
C ALA A 364 11.85 1.69 7.51
N LYS A 365 12.16 1.89 6.23
CA LYS A 365 11.94 0.87 5.18
C LYS A 365 12.81 -0.36 5.41
N LYS A 366 14.01 -0.18 5.95
CA LYS A 366 15.05 -1.21 6.05
C LYS A 366 15.22 -1.75 7.46
N HIS A 367 14.97 -0.93 8.48
CA HIS A 367 15.27 -1.26 9.86
C HIS A 367 14.11 -0.90 10.81
N PRO A 368 13.93 -1.67 11.90
CA PRO A 368 13.13 -1.21 13.04
C PRO A 368 13.71 0.09 13.62
N ILE A 369 12.85 0.96 14.12
CA ILE A 369 13.26 2.23 14.72
C ILE A 369 12.88 2.24 16.19
N ILE A 370 13.86 2.57 17.03
CA ILE A 370 13.66 2.89 18.45
C ILE A 370 13.82 4.39 18.58
N TYR A 371 12.76 5.07 19.01
CA TYR A 371 12.81 6.50 19.29
C TYR A 371 13.19 6.72 20.75
N VAL A 372 14.17 7.59 20.99
CA VAL A 372 14.65 7.94 22.32
C VAL A 372 14.37 9.42 22.56
N PRO A 373 13.17 9.78 23.06
CA PRO A 373 12.86 11.17 23.37
C PRO A 373 13.71 11.66 24.56
N SER A 374 13.86 12.98 24.70
CA SER A 374 14.58 13.60 25.83
C SER A 374 13.97 13.31 27.20
N HIS A 375 12.70 12.89 27.24
CA HIS A 375 11.95 12.53 28.44
C HIS A 375 11.90 13.67 29.48
N LYS A 376 11.76 14.92 29.00
CA LYS A 376 11.58 16.10 29.86
C LYS A 376 10.19 16.15 30.47
N SER A 377 9.20 15.59 29.78
CA SER A 377 7.81 15.56 30.24
C SER A 377 7.05 14.33 29.70
N HIS A 378 5.88 14.06 30.28
CA HIS A 378 4.95 13.06 29.75
C HIS A 378 4.33 13.45 28.39
N ILE A 379 4.59 14.66 27.92
CA ILE A 379 4.13 15.14 26.62
C ILE A 379 5.04 14.64 25.50
N ASP A 380 6.33 14.40 25.78
CA ASP A 380 7.34 14.03 24.79
C ASP A 380 6.96 12.80 23.94
N TYR A 381 6.40 11.75 24.55
CA TYR A 381 5.97 10.56 23.80
C TYR A 381 4.61 10.74 23.10
N LEU A 382 3.75 11.61 23.63
CA LEU A 382 2.46 11.94 23.02
C LEU A 382 2.66 12.77 21.76
N ILE A 383 3.49 13.82 21.83
CA ILE A 383 3.82 14.67 20.69
C ILE A 383 4.55 13.88 19.61
N LEU A 384 5.50 13.00 19.99
CA LEU A 384 6.19 12.14 19.02
C LEU A 384 5.21 11.21 18.30
N SER A 385 4.33 10.53 19.03
CA SER A 385 3.32 9.62 18.44
C SER A 385 2.34 10.39 17.55
N TYR A 386 1.95 11.59 17.97
CA TYR A 386 1.10 12.50 17.21
C TYR A 386 1.74 12.91 15.88
N VAL A 387 2.97 13.43 15.93
CA VAL A 387 3.70 13.86 14.74
C VAL A 387 3.90 12.67 13.79
N LEU A 388 4.31 11.51 14.30
CA LEU A 388 4.45 10.29 13.49
C LEU A 388 3.14 9.91 12.79
N TYR A 389 2.02 9.91 13.50
CA TYR A 389 0.71 9.59 12.93
C TYR A 389 0.30 10.55 11.81
N HIS A 390 0.55 11.85 11.99
CA HIS A 390 0.31 12.90 10.99
C HIS A 390 1.27 12.81 9.80
N LYS A 391 2.50 12.34 10.00
CA LYS A 391 3.49 12.07 8.94
C LYS A 391 3.35 10.71 8.27
N ASN A 392 2.21 10.05 8.46
CA ASN A 392 1.89 8.74 7.88
C ASN A 392 2.86 7.63 8.34
N PHE A 393 3.34 7.71 9.58
CA PHE A 393 4.00 6.61 10.26
C PHE A 393 3.03 5.92 11.22
N PHE A 394 3.20 4.61 11.36
CA PHE A 394 2.59 3.85 12.44
C PHE A 394 3.20 4.28 13.78
N PRO A 395 2.37 4.68 14.79
CA PRO A 395 2.88 5.06 16.10
C PRO A 395 3.65 3.91 16.78
N PRO A 396 4.78 4.20 17.44
CA PRO A 396 5.58 3.17 18.10
C PRO A 396 4.90 2.68 19.38
N HIS A 397 5.32 1.51 19.88
CA HIS A 397 5.00 1.11 21.25
C HIS A 397 5.79 1.98 22.24
N ILE A 398 5.18 2.30 23.36
CA ILE A 398 5.72 3.23 24.34
C ILE A 398 5.99 2.49 25.64
N VAL A 399 7.21 2.60 26.16
CA VAL A 399 7.52 2.14 27.51
C VAL A 399 6.96 3.18 28.48
N ALA A 400 6.03 2.80 29.36
CA ALA A 400 5.45 3.70 30.35
C ALA A 400 5.67 3.18 31.77
N GLY A 401 5.84 4.07 32.75
CA GLY A 401 5.88 3.70 34.16
C GLY A 401 4.51 3.24 34.65
N ILE A 402 4.48 2.20 35.49
CA ILE A 402 3.23 1.65 36.07
C ILE A 402 2.41 2.69 36.85
N ASN A 403 3.03 3.77 37.32
CA ASN A 403 2.34 4.89 37.97
C ASN A 403 1.33 5.61 37.07
N LEU A 404 1.41 5.42 35.75
CA LEU A 404 0.44 5.94 34.78
C LEU A 404 -0.70 4.96 34.50
N ASN A 405 -0.63 3.72 35.01
CA ASN A 405 -1.66 2.71 34.82
C ASN A 405 -2.81 2.85 35.84
N ILE A 406 -3.39 4.05 35.92
CA ILE A 406 -4.56 4.35 36.75
C ILE A 406 -5.80 4.56 35.87
N PHE A 407 -6.99 4.21 36.36
CA PHE A 407 -8.21 4.49 35.61
C PHE A 407 -8.49 6.01 35.58
N PRO A 408 -8.83 6.61 34.43
CA PRO A 408 -9.03 6.00 33.09
C PRO A 408 -7.79 6.01 32.16
N ILE A 409 -6.68 6.63 32.58
CA ILE A 409 -5.47 6.86 31.76
C ILE A 409 -4.80 5.56 31.30
N GLY A 410 -4.68 4.57 32.19
CA GLY A 410 -4.01 3.30 31.93
C GLY A 410 -4.58 2.57 30.71
N PRO A 411 -5.90 2.26 30.68
CA PRO A 411 -6.54 1.66 29.51
C PRO A 411 -6.36 2.45 28.21
N VAL A 412 -6.40 3.79 28.27
CA VAL A 412 -6.18 4.66 27.11
C VAL A 412 -4.76 4.50 26.58
N PHE A 413 -3.74 4.58 27.45
CA PHE A 413 -2.35 4.42 27.05
C PHE A 413 -2.04 3.00 26.55
N ARG A 414 -2.60 1.94 27.15
CA ARG A 414 -2.50 0.57 26.60
C ARG A 414 -3.08 0.49 25.20
N GLY A 415 -4.23 1.13 24.99
CA GLY A 415 -4.89 1.27 23.70
C GLY A 415 -4.03 2.01 22.67
N ALA A 416 -3.19 2.93 23.12
CA ALA A 416 -2.24 3.66 22.29
C ALA A 416 -0.93 2.89 22.01
N GLY A 417 -0.77 1.68 22.56
CA GLY A 417 0.46 0.87 22.42
C GLY A 417 1.45 1.03 23.57
N ALA A 418 1.06 1.64 24.69
CA ALA A 418 1.91 1.67 25.88
C ALA A 418 1.94 0.29 26.56
N PHE A 419 3.14 -0.17 26.90
CA PHE A 419 3.36 -1.29 27.80
C PHE A 419 4.00 -0.77 29.08
N PHE A 420 3.57 -1.32 30.22
CA PHE A 420 3.94 -0.76 31.52
C PHE A 420 5.11 -1.50 32.16
N MET A 421 6.02 -0.73 32.75
CA MET A 421 7.12 -1.25 33.56
C MET A 421 7.08 -0.67 34.97
N ARG A 422 7.48 -1.48 35.96
CA ARG A 422 7.73 -1.04 37.33
C ARG A 422 9.08 -0.31 37.38
N ARG A 423 9.20 0.68 38.27
CA ARG A 423 10.45 1.44 38.45
C ARG A 423 11.58 0.62 39.10
N LYS A 424 11.22 -0.40 39.88
CA LYS A 424 12.16 -1.26 40.61
C LYS A 424 11.89 -2.72 40.25
N PHE A 425 12.94 -3.39 39.80
CA PHE A 425 12.99 -4.82 39.50
C PHE A 425 13.62 -5.61 40.66
N ARG A 426 14.44 -4.93 41.48
CA ARG A 426 15.20 -5.53 42.56
C ARG A 426 14.27 -6.19 43.59
N GLY A 427 14.55 -7.45 43.91
CA GLY A 427 13.80 -8.26 44.86
C GLY A 427 12.67 -9.09 44.25
N ASN A 428 12.23 -8.81 43.01
CA ASN A 428 11.19 -9.58 42.35
C ASN A 428 11.76 -10.33 41.14
N ARG A 429 12.21 -11.56 41.38
CA ARG A 429 12.88 -12.42 40.38
C ARG A 429 11.90 -12.87 39.30
N VAL A 430 10.64 -13.15 39.66
CA VAL A 430 9.59 -13.53 38.72
C VAL A 430 9.32 -12.39 37.74
N TYR A 431 9.05 -11.17 38.23
CA TYR A 431 8.82 -9.98 37.39
C TYR A 431 9.99 -9.71 36.44
N SER A 432 11.22 -9.75 36.95
CA SER A 432 12.42 -9.50 36.15
C SER A 432 12.61 -10.52 35.04
N THR A 433 12.23 -11.77 35.28
CA THR A 433 12.30 -12.86 34.31
C THR A 433 11.22 -12.73 33.25
N VAL A 434 10.01 -12.30 33.62
CA VAL A 434 8.90 -12.10 32.68
C VAL A 434 9.16 -10.93 31.74
N PHE A 435 9.88 -9.90 32.20
CA PHE A 435 10.19 -8.71 31.39
C PHE A 435 11.36 -8.91 30.41
N SER A 436 12.31 -9.79 30.74
CA SER A 436 13.51 -10.08 29.93
C SER A 436 13.19 -10.99 28.75
#